data_AF-A0A355TQU6-F1
#
_entry.id   AF-A0A355TQU6-F1
#
_cell.length_a   1.000
_cell.length_b   1.000
_cell.length_c   1.000
_cell.angle_alpha   90.00
_cell.angle_beta   90.00
_cell.angle_gamma   90.00
#
_symmetry.space_group_name_H-M   'P 1'
#
loop_
_entity.id
_entity.type
_entity.pdbx_description
1 polymer ?
#
loop_
_entity_poly.entity_id
_entity_poly.type
_entity_poly.pdbx_seq_one_letter_code
_entity_poly.pdbx_strand_id
1 'polypeptide(L)'
;DGGDRVILFTDGLTEARNSEGEFFTFERVVKFLQEHSTLSAEDLAKQLELAVLRHTGGAPDDDLAILVMEVKKGVKWNPQKTLVAKELGKSKKS
;
A
#
# COMPACT_ATOMS: atom_id res chain seq x y z
N ASP A 1 2.55 7.39 -21.97
CA ASP A 1 3.98 7.08 -21.72
C ASP A 1 4.11 5.82 -20.86
N GLY A 2 5.28 5.48 -20.33
CA GLY A 2 5.42 4.40 -19.34
C GLY A 2 5.51 5.00 -17.95
N GLY A 3 5.08 4.28 -16.92
CA GLY A 3 5.17 4.75 -15.53
C GLY A 3 3.86 5.23 -14.92
N ASP A 4 2.73 5.11 -15.63
CA ASP A 4 1.41 5.29 -15.03
C ASP A 4 1.17 4.25 -13.95
N ARG A 5 0.58 4.67 -12.83
CA ARG A 5 0.33 3.82 -11.67
C ARG A 5 -1.15 3.85 -11.29
N VAL A 6 -1.67 2.69 -10.94
CA VAL A 6 -2.99 2.53 -10.33
C VAL A 6 -2.78 1.97 -8.94
N ILE A 7 -3.33 2.67 -7.94
CA ILE A 7 -3.30 2.27 -6.55
C ILE A 7 -4.74 1.97 -6.13
N LEU A 8 -4.97 0.77 -5.61
CA LEU A 8 -6.26 0.34 -5.06
C LEU A 8 -6.05 -0.01 -3.59
N PHE A 9 -6.98 0.39 -2.74
CA PHE A 9 -6.93 0.11 -1.30
C PHE A 9 -8.34 -0.04 -0.73
N THR A 10 -8.44 -0.70 0.42
CA THR A 10 -9.67 -0.73 1.24
C THR A 10 -9.80 0.54 2.07
N ASP A 11 -11.03 0.85 2.49
CA ASP A 11 -11.35 1.95 3.42
C ASP A 11 -10.57 1.87 4.74
N GLY A 12 -10.24 0.67 5.21
CA GLY A 12 -9.34 0.45 6.35
C GLY A 12 -7.99 1.19 6.25
N LEU A 13 -7.55 1.59 5.04
CA LEU A 13 -6.42 2.49 4.87
C LEU A 13 -6.74 3.93 5.28
N THR A 14 -7.83 4.50 4.77
CA THR A 14 -8.19 5.91 4.97
C THR A 14 -8.85 6.16 6.33
N GLU A 15 -9.50 5.13 6.87
CA GLU A 15 -10.21 5.14 8.14
C GLU A 15 -9.35 4.66 9.32
N ALA A 16 -8.10 4.25 9.09
CA ALA A 16 -7.14 3.93 10.15
C ALA A 16 -6.93 5.11 11.10
N ARG A 17 -7.09 4.88 12.41
CA ARG A 17 -7.03 5.92 13.45
C ARG A 17 -5.77 5.84 14.29
N ASN A 18 -5.25 6.99 14.71
CA ASN A 18 -4.24 7.03 15.76
C ASN A 18 -4.89 6.97 17.16
N SER A 19 -4.09 7.03 18.22
CA SER A 19 -4.56 7.05 19.61
C SER A 19 -5.45 8.24 19.97
N GLU A 20 -5.43 9.30 19.16
CA GLU A 20 -6.27 10.49 19.33
C GLU A 20 -7.58 10.39 18.53
N GLY A 21 -7.79 9.30 17.79
CA GLY A 21 -8.96 9.08 16.95
C GLY A 21 -8.89 9.76 15.58
N GLU A 22 -7.73 10.30 15.21
CA GLU A 22 -7.54 10.98 13.93
C GLU A 22 -7.30 9.98 12.79
N PHE A 23 -8.01 10.16 11.69
CA PHE A 23 -7.90 9.32 10.50
C PHE A 23 -6.59 9.49 9.73
N PHE A 24 -6.20 8.46 8.98
CA PHE A 24 -5.12 8.58 7.98
C PHE A 24 -5.56 9.42 6.78
N THR A 25 -6.84 9.40 6.41
CA THR A 25 -7.47 10.19 5.34
C THR A 25 -6.91 10.01 3.92
N PHE A 26 -7.73 10.31 2.93
CA PHE A 26 -7.34 10.24 1.52
C PHE A 26 -6.28 11.30 1.15
N GLU A 27 -6.32 12.47 1.78
CA GLU A 27 -5.38 13.57 1.50
C GLU A 27 -3.95 13.19 1.89
N ARG A 28 -3.75 12.49 3.03
CA ARG A 28 -2.41 12.03 3.41
C ARG A 28 -1.93 10.92 2.50
N VAL A 29 -2.83 10.09 1.95
CA VAL A 29 -2.48 9.13 0.89
C VAL A 29 -1.96 9.85 -0.34
N VAL A 30 -2.70 10.83 -0.86
CA VAL A 30 -2.28 11.58 -2.05
C VAL A 30 -0.93 12.26 -1.83
N LYS A 31 -0.76 12.94 -0.68
CA LYS A 31 0.51 13.57 -0.32
C LYS A 31 1.65 12.55 -0.24
N PHE A 32 1.41 11.42 0.42
CA PHE A 32 2.37 10.33 0.52
C PHE A 32 2.80 9.82 -0.87
N LEU A 33 1.84 9.57 -1.76
CA LEU A 33 2.10 9.08 -3.12
C LEU A 33 2.91 10.07 -3.95
N GLN A 34 2.69 11.38 -3.77
CA GLN A 34 3.47 12.42 -4.44
C GLN A 34 4.92 12.44 -3.95
N GLU A 35 5.13 12.40 -2.62
CA GLU A 35 6.45 12.40 -1.98
C GLU A 35 7.28 11.15 -2.31
N HIS A 36 6.62 10.02 -2.58
CA HIS A 36 7.26 8.72 -2.81
C HIS A 36 7.14 8.23 -4.28
N SER A 37 6.85 9.13 -5.21
CA SER A 37 6.61 8.82 -6.63
C SER A 37 7.78 8.10 -7.33
N THR A 38 9.00 8.23 -6.82
CA THR A 38 10.21 7.59 -7.37
C THR A 38 10.41 6.14 -6.92
N LEU A 39 9.67 5.66 -5.91
CA LEU A 39 9.77 4.29 -5.42
C LEU A 39 9.29 3.28 -6.47
N SER A 40 9.75 2.02 -6.35
CA SER A 40 9.14 0.91 -7.09
C SER A 40 7.70 0.67 -6.63
N ALA A 41 6.87 0.00 -7.45
CA ALA A 41 5.49 -0.35 -7.05
C ALA A 41 5.43 -1.16 -5.75
N GLU A 42 6.36 -2.11 -5.58
CA GLU A 42 6.46 -2.93 -4.38
C GLU A 42 6.88 -2.11 -3.14
N ASP A 43 7.88 -1.24 -3.29
CA ASP A 43 8.33 -0.40 -2.19
C ASP A 43 7.30 0.67 -1.82
N LEU A 44 6.55 1.18 -2.80
CA LEU A 44 5.47 2.14 -2.56
C LEU A 44 4.36 1.52 -1.71
N ALA A 45 3.93 0.28 -2.03
CA ALA A 45 2.95 -0.45 -1.24
C ALA A 45 3.43 -0.67 0.20
N LYS A 46 4.67 -1.15 0.36
CA LYS A 46 5.27 -1.40 1.69
C LYS A 46 5.43 -0.12 2.50
N GLN A 47 5.90 0.97 1.89
CA GLN A 47 6.10 2.22 2.61
C GLN A 47 4.78 2.86 3.02
N LEU A 48 3.72 2.71 2.21
CA LEU A 48 2.38 3.16 2.56
C LEU A 48 1.79 2.34 3.72
N GLU A 49 1.92 1.01 3.67
CA GLU A 49 1.56 0.13 4.80
C GLU A 49 2.27 0.56 6.08
N LEU A 50 3.60 0.73 6.03
CA LEU A 50 4.39 1.17 7.17
C LEU A 50 3.97 2.57 7.67
N ALA A 51 3.53 3.47 6.78
CA ALA A 51 3.02 4.78 7.19
C ALA A 51 1.72 4.66 7.98
N VAL A 52 0.80 3.79 7.56
CA VAL A 52 -0.44 3.49 8.29
C VAL A 52 -0.15 2.81 9.63
N LEU A 53 0.77 1.83 9.66
CA LEU A 53 1.20 1.18 10.89
C LEU A 53 1.83 2.18 11.87
N ARG A 54 2.69 3.10 11.40
CA ARG A 54 3.23 4.17 12.26
C ARG A 54 2.14 5.10 12.77
N HIS A 55 1.16 5.45 11.94
CA HIS A 55 0.04 6.32 12.33
C HIS A 55 -0.84 5.68 13.41
N THR A 56 -1.13 4.38 13.29
CA THR A 56 -2.00 3.61 14.21
C THR A 56 -1.27 3.11 15.46
N GLY A 57 0.03 3.31 15.58
CA GLY A 57 0.83 2.67 16.65
C GLY A 57 0.99 1.16 16.48
N GLY A 58 0.83 0.64 15.25
CA GLY A 58 1.05 -0.75 14.87
C GLY A 58 -0.20 -1.63 14.91
N ALA A 59 -1.36 -1.07 15.21
CA ALA A 59 -2.62 -1.80 15.30
C ALA A 59 -3.75 -1.03 14.58
N PRO A 60 -3.93 -1.25 13.26
CA PRO A 60 -5.11 -0.77 12.56
C PRO A 60 -6.38 -1.40 13.14
N ASP A 61 -7.45 -0.61 13.21
CA ASP A 61 -8.75 -1.05 13.73
C ASP A 61 -9.55 -1.90 12.73
N ASP A 62 -9.16 -1.88 11.46
CA ASP A 62 -9.80 -2.57 10.34
C ASP A 62 -8.77 -3.19 9.38
N ASP A 63 -9.23 -4.07 8.49
CA ASP A 63 -8.38 -4.77 7.53
C ASP A 63 -7.75 -3.79 6.51
N LEU A 64 -6.41 -3.80 6.46
CA LEU A 64 -5.61 -3.00 5.54
C LEU A 64 -5.21 -3.82 4.32
N ALA A 65 -5.68 -3.41 3.13
CA ALA A 65 -5.21 -3.96 1.86
C ALA A 65 -4.76 -2.85 0.90
N ILE A 66 -3.61 -3.05 0.26
CA ILE A 66 -3.01 -2.12 -0.71
C ILE A 66 -2.53 -2.91 -1.93
N LEU A 67 -2.94 -2.47 -3.12
CA LEU A 67 -2.46 -2.99 -4.40
C LEU A 67 -1.91 -1.84 -5.24
N VAL A 68 -0.65 -1.96 -5.64
CA VAL A 68 0.00 -1.00 -6.55
C VAL A 68 0.31 -1.71 -7.87
N MET A 69 -0.22 -1.16 -8.96
CA MET A 69 0.06 -1.61 -10.32
C MET A 69 0.80 -0.52 -11.08
N GLU A 70 1.79 -0.91 -11.88
CA GLU A 70 2.58 0.00 -12.71
C GLU A 70 2.56 -0.49 -14.17
N VAL A 71 2.22 0.42 -15.08
CA VAL A 71 2.23 0.13 -16.52
C VAL A 71 3.67 0.21 -17.04
N LYS A 72 4.24 -0.96 -17.35
CA LYS A 72 5.57 -1.10 -17.95
C LYS A 72 5.47 -1.34 -19.46
N LYS A 73 6.15 -0.51 -20.26
CA LYS A 73 6.27 -0.75 -21.71
C LYS A 73 7.14 -1.98 -21.98
N GLY A 74 6.86 -2.70 -23.06
CA GLY A 74 7.70 -3.80 -23.55
C GLY A 74 7.57 -5.13 -22.79
N VAL A 75 6.68 -5.22 -21.81
CA VAL A 75 6.37 -6.51 -21.16
C VAL A 75 5.54 -7.36 -22.12
N LYS A 76 6.08 -8.50 -22.56
CA LYS A 76 5.28 -9.53 -23.23
C LYS A 76 4.43 -10.25 -22.19
N TRP A 77 3.12 -10.18 -22.32
CA TRP A 77 2.19 -10.90 -21.47
C TRP A 77 2.43 -12.42 -21.62
N ASN A 78 2.76 -13.08 -20.51
CA ASN A 78 2.72 -14.53 -20.39
C ASN A 78 1.54 -14.92 -19.47
N PRO A 79 0.43 -15.45 -20.00
CA PRO A 79 -0.76 -15.78 -19.20
C PRO A 79 -0.56 -16.95 -18.22
N GLN A 80 0.52 -17.73 -18.35
CA GLN A 80 0.84 -18.83 -17.44
C GLN A 80 1.79 -18.43 -16.31
N LYS A 81 2.27 -17.18 -16.28
CA LYS A 81 3.15 -16.70 -15.21
C LYS A 81 2.31 -16.28 -14.00
N THR A 82 2.06 -17.22 -13.09
CA THR A 82 1.43 -16.94 -11.79
C THR A 82 2.43 -16.22 -10.88
N LEU A 83 2.12 -14.98 -10.49
CA LEU A 83 2.82 -14.30 -9.40
C LEU A 83 2.06 -14.62 -8.11
N VAL A 84 2.70 -15.37 -7.22
CA VAL A 84 2.17 -15.62 -5.87
C VAL A 84 2.49 -14.39 -5.02
N ALA A 85 1.46 -13.74 -4.48
CA ALA A 85 1.62 -12.70 -3.49
C ALA A 85 2.36 -13.29 -2.27
N LYS A 86 3.49 -12.71 -1.88
CA LYS A 86 4.13 -13.06 -0.61
C LYS A 86 3.25 -12.53 0.52
N GLU A 87 2.71 -13.43 1.34
CA GLU A 87 2.00 -13.07 2.57
C GLU A 87 2.88 -12.15 3.42
N LEU A 88 2.38 -10.95 3.73
CA LEU A 88 2.96 -10.06 4.72
C LEU A 88 2.68 -10.66 6.11
N GLY A 89 3.70 -11.32 6.66
CA GLY A 89 3.94 -11.58 8.08
C GLY A 89 2.75 -11.92 8.99
N LYS A 90 2.46 -13.22 9.17
CA LYS A 90 1.90 -13.69 10.45
C LYS A 90 2.97 -13.54 11.53
N SER A 91 2.93 -12.45 12.29
CA SER A 91 3.71 -12.35 13.53
C SER A 91 3.13 -13.34 14.54
N LYS A 92 3.89 -14.41 14.83
CA LYS A 92 3.62 -15.30 15.96
C LYS A 92 3.74 -14.47 17.24
N LYS A 93 2.62 -14.29 17.96
CA LYS A 93 2.68 -13.89 19.38
C LYS A 93 3.40 -14.99 20.17
N SER A 94 4.48 -14.62 20.85
CA SER A 94 5.01 -15.37 22.00
C SER A 94 4.23 -14.99 23.25
#